data_AF-A0A357XU06-F1
#
_entry.id   AF-A0A357XU06-F1
#
_cell.length_a   1.000
_cell.length_b   1.000
_cell.length_c   1.000
_cell.angle_alpha   90.00
_cell.angle_beta   90.00
_cell.angle_gamma   90.00
#
_symmetry.space_group_name_H-M   'P 1'
#
loop_
_entity.id
_entity.type
_entity.pdbx_description
1 polymer ?
#
loop_
_entity_poly.entity_id
_entity_poly.type
_entity_poly.pdbx_seq_one_letter_code
_entity_poly.pdbx_strand_id
1 'polypeptide(L)'
;MPSDIYHKIIDLVLKAAKLARAVGINNLLQPGLVKEMIIADILGRELITTKRDADAHAIGNPNEKYEYLSCKKGGSGQLDRMFKAPKEKRKESLERITRNHRIYFAIFYEEEQTKCKVIYEILPDVMVAETERQLDRSSNAISHVGFTEAWARENGKIVHQDK
;
A
#
# COMPACT_ATOMS: atom_id res chain seq x y z
N MET A 1 -16.19 10.80 30.87
CA MET A 1 -16.34 12.00 30.00
C MET A 1 -15.49 11.82 28.74
N PRO A 2 -15.72 12.57 27.65
CA PRO A 2 -14.88 12.48 26.44
C PRO A 2 -13.37 12.63 26.70
N SER A 3 -13.00 13.42 27.71
CA SER A 3 -11.61 13.56 28.20
C SER A 3 -10.96 12.23 28.58
N ASP A 4 -11.67 11.36 29.31
CA ASP A 4 -11.13 10.08 29.80
C ASP A 4 -10.88 9.10 28.63
N ILE A 5 -11.70 9.20 27.58
CA ILE A 5 -11.55 8.39 26.37
C ILE A 5 -10.32 8.87 25.59
N TYR A 6 -10.14 10.18 25.43
CA TYR A 6 -8.96 10.73 24.76
C TYR A 6 -7.66 10.36 25.47
N HIS A 7 -7.63 10.40 26.81
CA HIS A 7 -6.47 9.93 27.57
C HIS A 7 -6.15 8.45 27.30
N LYS A 8 -7.16 7.57 27.29
CA LYS A 8 -6.97 6.16 26.95
C LYS A 8 -6.45 5.97 25.53
N ILE A 9 -6.96 6.72 24.55
CA ILE A 9 -6.48 6.67 23.17
C ILE A 9 -5.00 7.07 23.10
N ILE A 10 -4.63 8.19 23.73
CA ILE A 10 -3.25 8.68 23.74
C ILE A 10 -2.32 7.64 24.39
N ASP A 11 -2.71 7.06 25.52
CA ASP A 11 -1.92 6.03 26.21
C ASP A 11 -1.66 4.81 25.31
N LEU A 12 -2.66 4.36 24.57
CA LEU A 12 -2.53 3.24 23.63
C LEU A 12 -1.62 3.61 22.45
N VAL A 13 -1.78 4.79 21.87
CA VAL A 13 -0.92 5.28 20.77
C VAL A 13 0.54 5.39 21.22
N LEU A 14 0.81 5.89 22.43
CA LEU A 14 2.18 5.99 22.97
C LEU A 14 2.80 4.61 23.22
N LYS A 15 2.02 3.66 23.74
CA LYS A 15 2.47 2.26 23.91
C LYS A 15 2.77 1.61 22.56
N ALA A 16 1.88 1.77 21.58
CA ALA A 16 2.09 1.28 20.22
C ALA A 16 3.34 1.91 19.57
N ALA A 17 3.54 3.22 19.72
CA ALA A 17 4.72 3.91 19.20
C ALA A 17 6.03 3.42 19.85
N LYS A 18 6.00 3.04 21.13
CA LYS A 18 7.16 2.41 21.80
C LYS A 18 7.47 1.03 21.20
N LEU A 19 6.45 0.21 20.94
CA LEU A 19 6.62 -1.10 20.27
C LEU A 19 7.12 -0.95 18.84
N ALA A 20 6.56 0.00 18.08
CA ALA A 20 6.96 0.29 16.70
C ALA A 20 8.46 0.62 16.61
N ARG A 21 8.98 1.45 17.52
CA ARG A 21 10.42 1.76 17.57
C ARG A 21 11.29 0.54 17.87
N ALA A 22 10.80 -0.42 18.66
CA ALA A 22 11.54 -1.65 18.95
C ALA A 22 11.75 -2.54 17.71
N VAL A 23 10.96 -2.34 16.64
CA VAL A 23 11.07 -3.05 15.35
C VAL A 23 11.55 -2.14 14.21
N GLY A 24 12.14 -0.98 14.53
CA GLY A 24 12.72 -0.07 13.54
C GLY A 24 11.75 0.94 12.90
N ILE A 25 10.48 0.97 13.33
CA ILE A 25 9.49 1.94 12.86
C ILE A 25 9.55 3.21 13.71
N ASN A 26 10.20 4.24 13.19
CA ASN A 26 10.41 5.51 13.91
C ASN A 26 9.16 6.40 13.98
N ASN A 27 8.29 6.35 12.96
CA ASN A 27 7.08 7.16 12.89
C ASN A 27 5.85 6.29 12.63
N LEU A 28 5.21 5.83 13.71
CA LEU A 28 3.96 5.05 13.65
C LEU A 28 2.81 5.83 12.98
N LEU A 29 2.83 7.16 13.06
CA LEU A 29 1.76 8.03 12.55
C LEU A 29 2.02 8.49 11.12
N GLN A 30 3.00 7.90 10.42
CA GLN A 30 3.17 8.19 9.00
C GLN A 30 1.90 7.75 8.24
N PRO A 31 1.43 8.55 7.28
CA PRO A 31 0.24 8.20 6.50
C PRO A 31 0.40 6.81 5.86
N GLY A 32 -0.65 5.98 5.91
CA GLY A 32 -0.67 4.65 5.30
C GLY A 32 -0.16 3.50 6.18
N LEU A 33 0.83 3.75 7.05
CA LEU A 33 1.56 2.69 7.75
C LEU A 33 0.69 1.72 8.56
N VAL A 34 -0.29 2.21 9.31
CA VAL A 34 -1.16 1.30 10.08
C VAL A 34 -1.91 0.34 9.16
N LYS A 35 -2.31 0.80 7.96
CA LYS A 35 -2.95 -0.07 6.96
C LYS A 35 -1.94 -1.04 6.34
N GLU A 36 -0.72 -0.60 6.05
CA GLU A 36 0.38 -1.48 5.60
C GLU A 36 0.67 -2.57 6.63
N MET A 37 0.71 -2.24 7.93
CA MET A 37 0.86 -3.20 9.03
C MET A 37 -0.28 -4.22 9.04
N ILE A 38 -1.52 -3.78 8.88
CA ILE A 38 -2.68 -4.68 8.83
C ILE A 38 -2.58 -5.63 7.61
N ILE A 39 -2.19 -5.12 6.44
CA ILE A 39 -2.03 -5.92 5.23
C ILE A 39 -0.90 -6.95 5.41
N ALA A 40 0.25 -6.52 5.95
CA ALA A 40 1.38 -7.39 6.21
C ALA A 40 1.04 -8.51 7.21
N ASP A 41 0.30 -8.18 8.28
CA ASP A 41 -0.17 -9.14 9.28
C ASP A 41 -1.12 -10.19 8.66
N ILE A 42 -2.12 -9.73 7.89
CA ILE A 42 -3.07 -10.61 7.19
C ILE A 42 -2.36 -11.56 6.21
N LEU A 43 -1.36 -11.05 5.48
CA LEU A 43 -0.66 -11.81 4.44
C LEU A 43 0.58 -12.56 4.96
N GLY A 44 0.91 -12.45 6.25
CA GLY A 44 2.10 -13.07 6.84
C GLY A 44 3.41 -12.57 6.23
N ARG A 45 3.60 -11.25 6.16
CA ARG A 45 4.76 -10.57 5.55
C ARG A 45 5.53 -9.72 6.55
N GLU A 46 6.81 -9.48 6.25
CA GLU A 46 7.66 -8.57 7.03
C GLU A 46 7.67 -7.19 6.37
N LEU A 47 7.38 -6.13 7.14
CA LEU A 47 7.42 -4.76 6.63
C LEU A 47 8.86 -4.31 6.38
N ILE A 48 9.06 -3.62 5.27
CA ILE A 48 10.30 -2.90 5.02
C ILE A 48 10.18 -1.51 5.64
N THR A 49 11.07 -1.21 6.60
CA THR A 49 11.04 0.05 7.36
C THR A 49 11.90 1.15 6.74
N THR A 50 12.62 0.85 5.65
CA THR A 50 13.51 1.78 4.96
C THR A 50 12.74 2.61 3.93
N LYS A 51 13.12 3.89 3.78
CA LYS A 51 12.47 4.80 2.83
C LYS A 51 12.79 4.42 1.38
N ARG A 52 11.80 4.60 0.50
CA ARG A 52 11.87 4.43 -0.96
C ARG A 52 12.06 2.99 -1.45
N ASP A 53 11.97 2.01 -0.55
CA ASP A 53 11.88 0.60 -0.96
C ASP A 53 10.42 0.20 -1.17
N ALA A 54 10.16 -1.09 -1.42
CA ALA A 54 8.82 -1.70 -1.39
C ALA A 54 8.25 -1.68 0.03
N ASP A 55 6.99 -2.04 0.19
CA ASP A 55 6.32 -1.97 1.49
C ASP A 55 6.62 -3.18 2.38
N ALA A 56 6.81 -4.36 1.78
CA ALA A 56 7.06 -5.60 2.51
C ALA A 56 7.93 -6.60 1.73
N HIS A 57 8.38 -7.64 2.42
CA HIS A 57 9.00 -8.82 1.81
C HIS A 57 8.51 -10.13 2.45
N ALA A 58 8.84 -11.25 1.82
CA ALA A 58 8.54 -12.58 2.36
C ALA A 58 9.37 -12.86 3.62
N ILE A 59 8.78 -13.56 4.60
CA ILE A 59 9.47 -13.96 5.82
C ILE A 59 10.73 -14.76 5.47
N GLY A 60 11.89 -14.29 5.94
CA GLY A 60 13.17 -14.94 5.69
C GLY A 60 13.72 -14.82 4.26
N ASN A 61 13.05 -14.08 3.37
CA ASN A 61 13.54 -13.80 2.02
C ASN A 61 13.34 -12.31 1.65
N PRO A 62 14.33 -11.44 1.93
CA PRO A 62 14.23 -9.99 1.68
C PRO A 62 14.23 -9.60 0.18
N ASN A 63 14.55 -10.54 -0.72
CA ASN A 63 14.54 -10.29 -2.16
C ASN A 63 13.15 -10.49 -2.79
N GLU A 64 12.24 -11.19 -2.10
CA GLU A 64 10.87 -11.35 -2.57
C GLU A 64 10.00 -10.22 -2.00
N LYS A 65 9.94 -9.13 -2.77
CA LYS A 65 9.32 -7.86 -2.36
C LYS A 65 7.85 -7.75 -2.77
N TYR A 66 7.09 -6.95 -2.03
CA TYR A 66 5.69 -6.67 -2.28
C TYR A 66 5.37 -5.18 -2.05
N GLU A 67 4.48 -4.65 -2.90
CA GLU A 67 3.93 -3.30 -2.75
C GLU A 67 2.46 -3.38 -2.35
N TYR A 68 2.01 -2.44 -1.54
CA TYR A 68 0.67 -2.31 -1.02
C TYR A 68 0.02 -1.03 -1.51
N LEU A 69 -1.09 -1.18 -2.22
CA LEU A 69 -2.06 -0.11 -2.39
C LEU A 69 -3.19 -0.31 -1.39
N SER A 70 -3.76 0.79 -0.90
CA SER A 70 -4.98 0.70 -0.11
C SER A 70 -5.91 1.88 -0.31
N CYS A 71 -7.20 1.63 -0.14
CA CYS A 71 -8.21 2.67 -0.05
C CYS A 71 -9.38 2.22 0.83
N LYS A 72 -10.26 3.14 1.21
CA LYS A 72 -11.58 2.76 1.72
C LYS A 72 -12.49 2.29 0.58
N LYS A 73 -13.56 1.56 0.89
CA LYS A 73 -14.60 1.16 -0.06
C LYS A 73 -15.07 2.36 -0.89
N GLY A 74 -15.17 2.18 -2.22
CA GLY A 74 -15.52 3.24 -3.16
C GLY A 74 -14.39 4.22 -3.51
N GLY A 75 -13.20 4.08 -2.90
CA GLY A 75 -12.01 4.87 -3.22
C GLY A 75 -11.12 4.25 -4.30
N SER A 76 -9.92 4.80 -4.43
CA SER A 76 -8.85 4.31 -5.31
C SER A 76 -7.51 4.27 -4.59
N GLY A 77 -6.71 3.23 -4.83
CA GLY A 77 -5.29 3.23 -4.52
C GLY A 77 -4.52 4.00 -5.59
N GLN A 78 -3.35 4.55 -5.25
CA GLN A 78 -2.61 5.40 -6.19
C GLN A 78 -1.10 5.12 -6.13
N LEU A 79 -0.47 5.17 -7.30
CA LEU A 79 0.98 5.28 -7.42
C LEU A 79 1.34 6.74 -7.68
N ASP A 80 2.07 7.33 -6.75
CA ASP A 80 2.49 8.73 -6.81
C ASP A 80 3.73 8.93 -7.66
N ARG A 81 3.83 10.10 -8.30
CA ARG A 81 5.02 10.54 -9.05
C ARG A 81 5.45 9.53 -10.12
N MET A 82 4.48 9.08 -10.93
CA MET A 82 4.74 8.25 -12.09
C MET A 82 5.10 9.15 -13.27
N PHE A 83 6.24 8.91 -13.91
CA PHE A 83 6.77 9.80 -14.93
C PHE A 83 6.39 9.32 -16.33
N LYS A 84 5.81 10.22 -17.13
CA LYS A 84 5.63 10.01 -18.57
C LYS A 84 6.95 10.25 -19.33
N ALA A 85 7.71 11.26 -18.90
CA ALA A 85 9.00 11.65 -19.45
C ALA A 85 9.86 12.35 -18.36
N PRO A 86 11.20 12.41 -18.50
CA PRO A 86 12.02 11.76 -19.53
C PRO A 86 12.05 10.24 -19.40
N LYS A 87 12.52 9.53 -20.44
CA LYS A 87 12.52 8.05 -20.52
C LYS A 87 13.15 7.38 -19.30
N GLU A 88 14.27 7.91 -18.82
CA GLU A 88 14.95 7.36 -17.64
C GLU A 88 14.09 7.48 -16.37
N LYS A 89 13.41 8.61 -16.18
CA LYS A 89 12.49 8.79 -15.04
C LYS A 89 11.24 7.93 -15.16
N ARG A 90 10.72 7.72 -16.38
CA ARG A 90 9.65 6.75 -16.62
C ARG A 90 10.08 5.36 -16.17
N LYS A 91 11.25 4.91 -16.64
CA LYS A 91 11.83 3.62 -16.26
C LYS A 91 12.00 3.49 -14.74
N GLU A 92 12.65 4.45 -14.07
CA GLU A 92 12.81 4.46 -12.61
C GLU A 92 11.46 4.37 -11.86
N SER A 93 10.43 5.08 -12.35
CA SER A 93 9.11 5.04 -11.71
C SER A 93 8.38 3.72 -11.94
N LEU A 94 8.52 3.09 -13.11
CA LEU A 94 7.96 1.78 -13.40
C LEU A 94 8.71 0.64 -12.68
N GLU A 95 10.01 0.80 -12.43
CA GLU A 95 10.82 -0.13 -11.62
C GLU A 95 10.27 -0.29 -10.20
N ARG A 96 9.58 0.74 -9.67
CA ARG A 96 8.89 0.64 -8.37
C ARG A 96 7.75 -0.38 -8.38
N ILE A 97 7.19 -0.69 -9.54
CA ILE A 97 6.18 -1.75 -9.73
C ILE A 97 6.91 -3.07 -9.98
N THR A 98 7.81 -3.12 -10.98
CA THR A 98 8.42 -4.37 -11.46
C THR A 98 9.43 -5.00 -10.51
N ARG A 99 9.97 -4.26 -9.53
CA ARG A 99 10.82 -4.82 -8.46
C ARG A 99 10.08 -5.79 -7.54
N ASN A 100 8.75 -5.76 -7.55
CA ASN A 100 7.92 -6.56 -6.65
C ASN A 100 7.57 -7.89 -7.28
N HIS A 101 7.48 -8.94 -6.46
CA HIS A 101 6.95 -10.22 -6.87
C HIS A 101 5.43 -10.13 -7.11
N ARG A 102 4.72 -9.40 -6.23
CA ARG A 102 3.27 -9.13 -6.33
C ARG A 102 2.96 -7.73 -5.80
N ILE A 103 1.86 -7.18 -6.31
CA ILE A 103 1.23 -6.00 -5.75
C ILE A 103 -0.06 -6.44 -5.06
N TYR A 104 -0.33 -5.92 -3.86
CA TYR A 104 -1.59 -6.17 -3.18
C TYR A 104 -2.38 -4.88 -3.06
N PHE A 105 -3.66 -4.93 -3.44
CA PHE A 105 -4.57 -3.81 -3.27
C PHE A 105 -5.65 -4.16 -2.25
N ALA A 106 -5.56 -3.53 -1.08
CA ALA A 106 -6.47 -3.73 0.04
C ALA A 106 -7.58 -2.67 0.07
N ILE A 107 -8.82 -3.13 0.20
CA ILE A 107 -9.99 -2.28 0.41
C ILE A 107 -10.39 -2.37 1.87
N PHE A 108 -10.48 -1.24 2.55
CA PHE A 108 -10.95 -1.13 3.93
C PHE A 108 -12.42 -0.70 3.98
N TYR A 109 -13.13 -1.05 5.05
CA TYR A 109 -14.49 -0.53 5.24
C TYR A 109 -14.49 0.99 5.36
N GLU A 110 -15.55 1.63 4.86
CA GLU A 110 -15.71 3.09 4.96
C GLU A 110 -15.95 3.54 6.41
N GLU A 111 -16.80 2.80 7.14
CA GLU A 111 -17.17 3.07 8.52
C GLU A 111 -16.08 2.67 9.52
N GLU A 112 -15.23 1.70 9.16
CA GLU A 112 -14.14 1.19 10.00
C GLU A 112 -12.86 1.00 9.18
N GLN A 113 -12.08 2.08 9.03
CA GLN A 113 -10.89 2.08 8.17
C GLN A 113 -9.68 1.31 8.73
N THR A 114 -9.81 0.73 9.92
CA THR A 114 -8.86 -0.24 10.50
C THR A 114 -9.25 -1.68 10.19
N LYS A 115 -10.40 -1.93 9.58
CA LYS A 115 -10.86 -3.26 9.19
C LYS A 115 -10.72 -3.44 7.68
N CYS A 116 -9.88 -4.39 7.27
CA CYS A 116 -9.73 -4.76 5.87
C CYS A 116 -10.94 -5.58 5.42
N LYS A 117 -11.54 -5.22 4.28
CA LYS A 117 -12.69 -5.92 3.67
C LYS A 117 -12.23 -7.00 2.69
N VAL A 118 -11.30 -6.66 1.80
CA VAL A 118 -10.81 -7.55 0.75
C VAL A 118 -9.41 -7.13 0.31
N ILE A 119 -8.57 -8.09 -0.06
CA ILE A 119 -7.26 -7.86 -0.66
C ILE A 119 -7.17 -8.60 -2.00
N TYR A 120 -6.83 -7.86 -3.05
CA TYR A 120 -6.55 -8.40 -4.37
C TYR A 120 -5.03 -8.52 -4.58
N GLU A 121 -4.55 -9.69 -4.98
CA GLU A 121 -3.21 -9.90 -5.51
C GLU A 121 -3.21 -9.60 -7.02
N ILE A 122 -2.28 -8.76 -7.46
CA ILE A 122 -2.14 -8.30 -8.83
C ILE A 122 -0.71 -8.58 -9.31
N LEU A 123 -0.57 -9.04 -10.54
CA LEU A 123 0.73 -9.23 -11.18
C LEU A 123 1.35 -7.87 -11.53
N PRO A 124 2.66 -7.67 -11.31
CA PRO A 124 3.35 -6.43 -11.66
C PRO A 124 3.12 -6.00 -13.11
N ASP A 125 3.21 -6.92 -14.07
CA ASP A 125 3.03 -6.61 -15.50
C ASP A 125 1.63 -6.07 -15.83
N VAL A 126 0.60 -6.58 -15.14
CA VAL A 126 -0.78 -6.11 -15.30
C VAL A 126 -0.91 -4.66 -14.79
N MET A 127 -0.28 -4.35 -13.66
CA MET A 127 -0.25 -2.99 -13.13
C MET A 127 0.60 -2.04 -13.99
N VAL A 128 1.73 -2.51 -14.54
CA VAL A 128 2.55 -1.74 -15.50
C VAL A 128 1.73 -1.38 -16.73
N ALA A 129 1.05 -2.35 -17.36
CA ALA A 129 0.26 -2.11 -18.55
C ALA A 129 -0.81 -1.01 -18.35
N GLU A 130 -1.51 -1.06 -17.21
CA GLU A 130 -2.50 -0.04 -16.86
C GLU A 130 -1.86 1.32 -16.54
N THR A 131 -0.72 1.31 -15.83
CA THR A 131 0.05 2.52 -15.51
C THR A 131 0.49 3.23 -16.78
N GLU A 132 1.08 2.50 -17.72
CA GLU A 132 1.53 3.04 -19.00
C GLU A 132 0.35 3.57 -19.82
N ARG A 133 -0.76 2.83 -19.89
CA ARG A 133 -1.99 3.27 -20.56
C ARG A 133 -2.48 4.63 -20.01
N GLN A 134 -2.47 4.80 -18.68
CA GLN A 134 -2.87 6.07 -18.05
C GLN A 134 -1.84 7.19 -18.31
N LEU A 135 -0.55 6.91 -18.21
CA LEU A 135 0.52 7.89 -18.47
C LEU A 135 0.51 8.38 -19.92
N ASP A 136 0.34 7.47 -20.89
CA ASP A 136 0.34 7.83 -22.30
C ASP A 136 -0.82 8.76 -22.66
N ARG A 137 -1.98 8.55 -22.03
CA ARG A 137 -3.16 9.42 -22.14
C ARG A 137 -3.06 10.72 -21.35
N SER A 138 -2.17 10.79 -20.36
CA SER A 138 -1.98 11.98 -19.54
C SER A 138 -1.37 13.12 -20.34
N SER A 139 -1.88 14.34 -20.16
CA SER A 139 -1.22 15.57 -20.63
C SER A 139 -0.04 15.97 -19.74
N ASN A 140 0.06 15.43 -18.52
CA ASN A 140 1.09 15.78 -17.56
C ASN A 140 2.36 14.95 -17.78
N ALA A 141 3.53 15.56 -17.55
CA ALA A 141 4.82 14.87 -17.55
C ALA A 141 4.98 13.94 -16.33
N ILE A 142 4.30 14.24 -15.23
CA ILE A 142 4.27 13.47 -13.99
C ILE A 142 2.80 13.34 -13.57
N SER A 143 2.36 12.13 -13.25
CA SER A 143 0.99 11.84 -12.84
C SER A 143 0.93 11.06 -11.53
N HIS A 144 -0.20 11.20 -10.85
CA HIS A 144 -0.71 10.21 -9.91
C HIS A 144 -1.55 9.22 -10.70
N VAL A 145 -1.19 7.94 -10.68
CA VAL A 145 -1.89 6.88 -11.42
C VAL A 145 -2.79 6.14 -10.44
N GLY A 146 -4.10 6.13 -10.71
CA GLY A 146 -5.11 5.59 -9.79
C GLY A 146 -5.63 4.23 -10.23
N PHE A 147 -5.95 3.39 -9.25
CA PHE A 147 -6.54 2.07 -9.43
C PHE A 147 -7.78 1.94 -8.56
N THR A 148 -8.91 1.58 -9.15
CA THR A 148 -10.20 1.44 -8.45
C THR A 148 -10.42 0.01 -7.96
N GLU A 149 -11.32 -0.17 -6.98
CA GLU A 149 -11.75 -1.52 -6.54
C GLU A 149 -12.31 -2.34 -7.72
N ALA A 150 -13.01 -1.70 -8.67
CA ALA A 150 -13.53 -2.39 -9.85
C ALA A 150 -12.41 -2.93 -10.75
N TRP A 151 -11.40 -2.10 -11.04
CA TRP A 151 -10.24 -2.51 -11.82
C TRP A 151 -9.47 -3.65 -11.12
N ALA A 152 -9.28 -3.54 -9.80
CA ALA A 152 -8.58 -4.56 -9.01
C ALA A 152 -9.32 -5.90 -9.02
N ARG A 153 -10.66 -5.88 -8.98
CA ARG A 153 -11.50 -7.08 -9.05
C ARG A 153 -11.43 -7.77 -10.41
N GLU A 154 -11.32 -7.00 -11.49
CA GLU A 154 -11.24 -7.54 -12.86
C GLU A 154 -9.85 -8.09 -13.20
N ASN A 155 -8.80 -7.51 -12.62
CA ASN A 155 -7.41 -7.76 -12.98
C ASN A 155 -6.60 -8.50 -11.90
N GLY A 156 -7.17 -8.70 -10.73
CA GLY A 156 -6.52 -9.31 -9.58
C GLY A 156 -7.27 -10.55 -9.08
N LYS A 157 -6.59 -11.30 -8.22
CA LYS A 157 -7.13 -12.47 -7.52
C LYS A 157 -7.40 -12.12 -6.06
N ILE A 158 -8.58 -12.46 -5.54
CA ILE A 158 -8.86 -12.33 -4.11
C ILE A 158 -7.94 -13.28 -3.33
N VAL A 159 -7.16 -12.74 -2.40
CA VAL A 159 -6.30 -13.51 -1.46
C VAL A 159 -6.74 -13.40 -0.01
N HIS A 160 -7.56 -12.40 0.30
CA HIS A 160 -8.22 -12.25 1.58
C HIS A 160 -9.59 -11.61 1.39
N GLN A 161 -10.58 -12.07 2.14
CA GLN A 161 -11.90 -11.46 2.23
C GLN A 161 -12.42 -11.64 3.66
N ASP A 162 -12.83 -10.54 4.27
CA ASP A 162 -13.50 -10.52 5.57
C ASP A 162 -14.84 -11.27 5.47
N LYS A 163 -15.14 -12.08 6.49
CA LYS A 163 -16.33 -12.94 6.52
C LYS A 163 -17.51 -12.25 7.20
#